data_AF-A0A1F4YEG5-F1
#
_entry.id   AF-A0A1F4YEG5-F1
#
_cell.length_a   1.000
_cell.length_b   1.000
_cell.length_c   1.000
_cell.angle_alpha   90.00
_cell.angle_beta   90.00
_cell.angle_gamma   90.00
#
_symmetry.space_group_name_H-M   'P 1'
#
loop_
_entity.id
_entity.type
_entity.pdbx_description
1 polymer ?
#
loop_
_entity_poly.entity_id
_entity_poly.type
_entity_poly.pdbx_seq_one_letter_code
_entity_poly.pdbx_strand_id
1 'polypeptide(L)' 'MFQNLGTTELLIIAAVLLVLFGGKKLPELSRGVADSIREFRKATREDA' A
#
# COMPACT_ATOMS: atom_id res chain seq x y z
N MET A 1 -10.35 -19.79 -8.99
CA MET A 1 -9.05 -20.12 -8.37
C MET A 1 -8.62 -19.15 -7.26
N PHE A 2 -9.09 -17.89 -7.22
CA PHE A 2 -8.78 -16.94 -6.13
C PHE A 2 -9.71 -16.99 -4.89
N GLN A 3 -10.74 -17.83 -4.90
CA GLN A 3 -11.72 -17.94 -3.80
C GLN A 3 -11.16 -18.63 -2.54
N ASN A 4 -9.92 -19.14 -2.59
CA ASN A 4 -9.24 -19.82 -1.48
C ASN A 4 -8.03 -19.03 -0.94
N LEU A 5 -7.89 -17.74 -1.25
CA LEU A 5 -6.91 -16.91 -0.54
C LEU A 5 -7.45 -16.64 0.87
N GLY A 6 -7.22 -17.60 1.75
CA GLY A 6 -7.51 -17.49 3.16
C GLY A 6 -6.56 -16.51 3.84
N THR A 7 -6.87 -16.22 5.10
CA THR A 7 -6.05 -15.34 5.95
C THR A 7 -4.60 -15.83 6.03
N THR A 8 -4.39 -17.14 6.00
CA THR A 8 -3.06 -17.77 6.05
C THR A 8 -2.23 -17.46 4.81
N GLU A 9 -2.80 -17.63 3.61
CA GLU A 9 -2.11 -17.34 2.35
C GLU A 9 -1.76 -15.85 2.24
N LEU A 10 -2.68 -14.97 2.65
CA LEU A 10 -2.43 -13.53 2.72
C LEU A 10 -1.29 -13.17 3.69
N LEU A 11 -1.23 -13.83 4.86
CA LEU A 11 -0.13 -13.64 5.81
C LEU A 11 1.22 -14.09 5.24
N ILE A 12 1.25 -15.21 4.52
CA ILE A 12 2.47 -15.70 3.87
C ILE A 12 2.93 -14.71 2.79
N ILE A 13 2.01 -14.23 1.94
CA ILE A 13 2.33 -13.23 0.92
C ILE A 13 2.83 -11.94 1.58
N ALA A 14 2.17 -11.47 2.63
CA ALA A 14 2.60 -10.30 3.39
C ALA A 14 3.99 -10.49 4.00
N ALA A 15 4.29 -11.68 4.55
CA ALA A 15 5.59 -12.00 5.09
C ALA A 15 6.69 -12.00 4.02
N VAL A 16 6.42 -12.58 2.84
CA VAL A 16 7.34 -12.56 1.70
C VAL A 16 7.61 -11.11 1.25
N LEU A 17 6.56 -10.29 1.09
CA LEU A 17 6.71 -8.87 0.76
C LEU A 17 7.51 -8.12 1.83
N LEU A 18 7.28 -8.43 3.11
CA LEU A 18 8.02 -7.84 4.22
C LEU A 18 9.51 -8.22 4.19
N VAL A 19 9.86 -9.44 3.79
CA VAL A 19 11.27 -9.88 3.65
C VAL A 19 11.94 -9.20 2.45
N LEU A 20 11.25 -9.12 1.31
CA LEU A 20 11.80 -8.53 0.08
C LEU A 20 12.00 -7.01 0.20
N PHE A 21 10.99 -6.31 0.72
CA PHE A 21 11.01 -4.86 0.82
C PHE A 21 11.50 -4.36 2.18
N GLY A 22 11.43 -5.18 3.23
CA GLY A 22 11.70 -4.77 4.60
C GLY A 22 10.50 -4.04 5.22
N GLY A 23 10.26 -4.27 6.52
CA GLY A 23 9.11 -3.67 7.23
C GLY A 23 9.10 -2.13 7.31
N LYS A 24 10.22 -1.48 6.99
CA LYS A 24 10.30 0.00 6.94
C LYS A 24 9.97 0.58 5.57
N LYS A 25 10.21 -0.14 4.46
CA LYS A 25 9.97 0.40 3.11
C LYS A 25 8.49 0.38 2.74
N LEU A 26 7.73 -0.62 3.19
CA LEU A 26 6.29 -0.70 2.89
C LEU A 26 5.52 0.53 3.44
N PRO A 27 5.73 0.96 4.71
CA PRO A 27 5.14 2.19 5.24
C PRO A 27 5.71 3.49 4.65
N GLU A 28 6.98 3.49 4.25
CA GLU A 28 7.63 4.66 3.65
C GLU A 28 7.07 4.94 2.25
N LEU A 29 6.93 3.90 1.43
CA LEU A 29 6.27 3.98 0.13
C LEU A 29 4.80 4.38 0.25
N SER A 30 4.07 3.82 1.23
CA SER A 30 2.66 4.17 1.42
C SER A 30 2.48 5.63 1.85
N ARG A 31 3.38 6.18 2.69
CA ARG A 31 3.37 7.61 3.04
C ARG A 31 3.59 8.49 1.82
N GLY A 32 4.61 8.23 1.01
CA GLY A 32 4.87 9.02 -0.20
C GLY A 32 3.70 9.00 -1.19
N VAL A 33 3.06 7.84 -1.37
CA VAL A 33 1.85 7.70 -2.20
C VAL A 33 0.66 8.43 -1.58
N ALA A 34 0.46 8.31 -0.27
CA ALA A 34 -0.64 8.97 0.43
C ALA A 34 -0.52 10.51 0.35
N ASP A 35 0.68 11.04 0.53
CA ASP A 35 0.96 12.48 0.41
C ASP A 35 0.74 12.96 -1.03
N SER A 36 1.19 12.19 -2.02
CA SER A 36 0.94 12.49 -3.45
C SER A 36 -0.56 12.51 -3.79
N ILE A 37 -1.32 11.54 -3.29
CA ILE A 37 -2.78 11.48 -3.47
C ILE A 37 -3.45 12.66 -2.76
N ARG A 38 -2.98 13.04 -1.57
CA ARG A 38 -3.52 14.17 -0.81
C ARG A 38 -3.35 15.47 -1.57
N GLU A 39 -2.16 15.74 -2.09
CA GLU A 39 -1.92 16.97 -2.87
C GLU A 39 -2.65 16.94 -4.21
N PHE A 40 -2.73 15.79 -4.88
CA PHE A 40 -3.53 15.65 -6.09
C PHE A 40 -5.00 15.98 -5.83
N ARG A 41 -5.58 15.48 -4.73
CA ARG A 41 -6.97 15.78 -4.35
C ARG A 41 -7.18 17.23 -3.95
N LYS A 42 -6.16 17.89 -3.38
CA LYS A 42 -6.23 19.30 -2.99
C LYS A 42 -6.27 20.20 -4.23
N ALA A 43 -5.35 19.99 -5.17
CA ALA A 43 -5.31 20.72 -6.43
C ALA A 43 -6.65 20.61 -7.19
N THR A 44 -7.18 19.38 -7.34
CA THR A 44 -8.46 19.15 -8.04
C THR A 44 -9.69 19.73 -7.31
N ARG A 45 -9.59 20.06 -6.02
CA ARG A 45 -10.70 20.69 -5.25
C ARG A 45 -10.61 22.21 -5.20
N GLU A 46 -9.44 22.79 -5.43
CA GLU A 46 -9.22 24.23 -5.43
C GLU A 46 -9.61 24.86 -6.78
N ASP A 47 -9.65 24.04 -7.84
CA ASP A 47 -10.11 24.40 -9.19
C ASP A 47 -11.61 24.09 -9.47
N ALA A 48 -12.41 23.83 -8.43
CA ALA A 48 -13.85 23.50 -8.54
C ALA A 48 -14.77 24.56 -7.93
#